data_AF-A0A258CDQ0-F1
#
_entry.id   AF-A0A258CDQ0-F1
#
_cell.length_a   1.000
_cell.length_b   1.000
_cell.length_c   1.000
_cell.angle_alpha   90.00
_cell.angle_beta   90.00
_cell.angle_gamma   90.00
#
_symmetry.space_group_name_H-M   'P 1'
#
loop_
_entity.id
_entity.type
_entity.pdbx_description
1 polymer ?
#
loop_
_entity_poly.entity_id
_entity_poly.type
_entity_poly.pdbx_seq_one_letter_code
_entity_poly.pdbx_strand_id
1 'polypeptide(L)'
;SVKDKEEKAAIKQIEIDEWNQSLAEQGKEPVNTRRITNLGTFRAYVLHYLKNHAGIHQNMTCMVRQLAPGADGLPLEIYCFTNTTAWVNYENIQSDIFDHLLAILPEFGLRVYQHPSGMDVRALQLAAPQPMANSGN
;
A
#
# COMPACT_ATOMS: atom_id res chain seq x y z
N SER A 1 7.73 -11.83 -4.34
CA SER A 1 7.25 -12.81 -5.32
C SER A 1 5.74 -12.98 -5.19
N VAL A 2 5.02 -13.39 -6.24
CA VAL A 2 3.55 -13.63 -6.22
C VAL A 2 3.15 -14.60 -5.09
N LYS A 3 4.00 -15.61 -4.80
CA LYS A 3 3.81 -16.54 -3.69
C LYS A 3 3.74 -15.87 -2.31
N ASP A 4 4.57 -14.85 -2.07
CA ASP A 4 4.61 -14.16 -0.77
C ASP A 4 3.32 -13.37 -0.52
N LYS A 5 2.69 -12.88 -1.59
CA LYS A 5 1.41 -12.18 -1.52
C LYS A 5 0.26 -13.14 -1.17
N GLU A 6 0.21 -14.30 -1.82
CA GLU A 6 -0.82 -15.33 -1.56
C GLU A 6 -0.71 -15.89 -0.13
N GLU A 7 0.50 -16.19 0.33
CA GLU A 7 0.74 -16.69 1.67
C GLU A 7 0.32 -15.67 2.75
N LYS A 8 0.66 -14.38 2.56
CA LYS A 8 0.26 -13.33 3.53
C LYS A 8 -1.21 -13.01 3.48
N ALA A 9 -1.83 -13.04 2.31
CA ALA A 9 -3.28 -12.93 2.19
C ALA A 9 -3.99 -14.08 2.91
N ALA A 10 -3.48 -15.30 2.80
CA ALA A 10 -4.02 -16.48 3.48
C ALA A 10 -3.87 -16.40 5.00
N ILE A 11 -2.69 -16.03 5.52
CA ILE A 11 -2.50 -15.81 6.97
C ILE A 11 -3.43 -14.71 7.47
N LYS A 12 -3.58 -13.62 6.68
CA LYS A 12 -4.45 -12.51 7.07
C LYS A 12 -5.92 -12.89 7.07
N GLN A 13 -6.33 -13.78 6.18
CA GLN A 13 -7.67 -14.36 6.12
C GLN A 13 -7.96 -15.17 7.37
N ILE A 14 -7.05 -16.05 7.78
CA ILE A 14 -7.19 -16.86 9.00
C ILE A 14 -7.39 -15.98 10.24
N GLU A 15 -6.53 -14.97 10.46
CA GLU A 15 -6.67 -14.04 11.59
C GLU A 15 -8.01 -13.29 11.60
N ILE A 16 -8.53 -12.99 10.40
CA ILE A 16 -9.77 -12.23 10.24
C ILE A 16 -10.97 -13.13 10.49
N ASP A 17 -10.91 -14.38 10.03
CA ASP A 17 -11.96 -15.36 10.23
C ASP A 17 -12.09 -15.74 11.71
N GLU A 18 -10.96 -15.98 12.40
CA GLU A 18 -10.93 -16.21 13.86
C GLU A 18 -11.54 -15.04 14.63
N TRP A 19 -11.19 -13.80 14.25
CA TRP A 19 -11.73 -12.61 14.90
C TRP A 19 -13.22 -12.41 14.60
N ASN A 20 -13.66 -12.62 13.35
CA ASN A 20 -15.07 -12.53 12.97
C ASN A 20 -15.93 -13.59 13.66
N GLN A 21 -15.40 -14.81 13.82
CA GLN A 21 -16.05 -15.88 14.57
C GLN A 21 -16.21 -15.51 16.04
N SER A 22 -15.16 -14.95 16.65
CA SER A 22 -15.22 -14.46 18.04
C SER A 22 -16.25 -13.34 18.24
N LEU A 23 -16.53 -12.51 17.22
CA LEU A 23 -17.56 -11.47 17.27
C LEU A 23 -18.97 -12.02 17.08
N ALA A 24 -19.14 -13.02 16.23
CA ALA A 24 -20.41 -13.71 16.03
C ALA A 24 -20.84 -14.41 17.33
N GLU A 25 -19.91 -15.04 18.04
CA GLU A 25 -20.12 -15.63 19.36
C GLU A 25 -20.51 -14.59 20.43
N GLN A 26 -20.08 -13.33 20.26
CA GLN A 26 -20.42 -12.19 21.13
C GLN A 26 -21.71 -11.47 20.71
N GLY A 27 -22.44 -11.97 19.70
CA GLY A 27 -23.72 -11.39 19.25
C GLY A 27 -23.60 -9.99 18.64
N LYS A 28 -22.42 -9.62 18.13
CA LYS A 28 -22.18 -8.30 17.51
C LYS A 28 -22.62 -8.29 16.05
N GLU A 29 -23.23 -7.18 15.65
CA GLU A 29 -23.75 -6.97 14.29
C GLU A 29 -22.72 -7.26 13.18
N PRO A 30 -23.12 -7.81 12.03
CA PRO A 30 -22.24 -8.13 10.89
C PRO A 30 -21.41 -6.94 10.38
N VAL A 31 -21.86 -5.70 10.63
CA VAL A 31 -21.12 -4.48 10.30
C VAL A 31 -19.78 -4.37 11.04
N ASN A 32 -19.67 -5.02 12.20
CA ASN A 32 -18.46 -5.05 13.01
C ASN A 32 -17.47 -6.11 12.53
N THR A 33 -17.75 -6.85 11.46
CA THR A 33 -16.82 -7.83 10.90
C THR A 33 -15.61 -7.15 10.24
N ARG A 34 -14.42 -7.70 10.46
CA ARG A 34 -13.16 -7.24 9.90
C ARG A 34 -13.13 -7.78 8.50
N ARG A 35 -12.97 -6.87 7.55
CA ARG A 35 -12.83 -7.21 6.15
C ARG A 35 -11.37 -7.10 5.75
N ILE A 36 -10.92 -8.04 4.94
CA ILE A 36 -9.66 -7.85 4.21
C ILE A 36 -9.88 -6.67 3.26
N THR A 37 -8.99 -5.70 3.35
CA THR A 37 -8.88 -4.62 2.37
C THR A 37 -7.51 -4.73 1.73
N ASN A 38 -7.40 -4.37 0.45
CA ASN A 38 -6.12 -4.33 -0.26
C ASN A 38 -5.06 -3.54 0.52
N LEU A 39 -5.47 -2.41 1.10
CA LEU A 39 -4.60 -1.59 1.95
C LEU A 39 -4.23 -2.28 3.27
N GLY A 40 -5.16 -3.00 3.91
CA GLY A 40 -4.88 -3.80 5.10
C GLY A 40 -3.87 -4.92 4.83
N THR A 41 -4.02 -5.62 3.71
CA THR A 41 -3.07 -6.66 3.27
C THR A 41 -1.71 -6.07 2.94
N PHE A 42 -1.67 -4.96 2.20
CA PHE A 42 -0.42 -4.26 1.89
C PHE A 42 0.32 -3.82 3.16
N ARG A 43 -0.39 -3.25 4.15
CA ARG A 43 0.21 -2.89 5.44
C ARG A 43 0.81 -4.06 6.20
N ALA A 44 0.10 -5.19 6.24
CA ALA A 44 0.60 -6.40 6.87
C ALA A 44 1.85 -6.93 6.14
N TYR A 45 1.84 -6.88 4.81
CA TYR A 45 2.99 -7.21 3.97
C TYR A 45 4.20 -6.31 4.28
N VAL A 46 4.04 -4.98 4.27
CA VAL A 46 5.12 -4.03 4.56
C VAL A 46 5.72 -4.28 5.94
N LEU A 47 4.88 -4.45 6.97
CA LEU A 47 5.36 -4.72 8.32
C LEU A 47 6.17 -6.03 8.38
N HIS A 48 5.71 -7.08 7.70
CA HIS A 48 6.45 -8.34 7.63
C HIS A 48 7.77 -8.19 6.87
N TYR A 49 7.77 -7.48 5.74
CA TYR A 49 8.98 -7.18 4.98
C TYR A 49 10.04 -6.48 5.85
N LEU A 50 9.66 -5.43 6.58
CA LEU A 50 10.56 -4.69 7.48
C LEU A 50 11.11 -5.56 8.62
N LYS A 51 10.26 -6.41 9.21
CA LYS A 51 10.66 -7.35 10.28
C LYS A 51 11.65 -8.43 9.84
N ASN A 52 11.80 -8.63 8.53
CA ASN A 52 12.76 -9.58 7.95
C ASN A 52 13.88 -8.85 7.18
N HIS A 53 13.90 -7.52 7.19
CA HIS A 53 14.86 -6.74 6.44
C HIS A 53 16.19 -6.64 7.22
N ALA A 54 17.29 -7.07 6.60
CA ALA A 54 18.60 -7.15 7.25
C ALA A 54 19.13 -5.78 7.70
N GLY A 55 18.76 -4.70 7.02
CA GLY A 55 19.11 -3.31 7.38
C GLY A 55 18.29 -2.69 8.51
N ILE A 56 17.23 -3.36 8.99
CA ILE A 56 16.33 -2.83 10.03
C ILE A 56 16.71 -3.42 11.39
N HIS A 57 16.69 -2.56 12.41
CA HIS A 57 16.99 -2.90 13.79
C HIS A 57 15.78 -3.56 14.46
N GLN A 58 15.82 -4.89 14.56
CA GLN A 58 14.67 -5.71 14.95
C GLN A 58 14.21 -5.58 16.40
N ASN A 59 15.09 -5.10 17.29
CA ASN A 59 14.77 -4.90 18.72
C ASN A 59 14.24 -3.50 19.05
N MET A 60 13.92 -2.69 18.05
CA MET A 60 13.32 -1.36 18.22
C MET A 60 11.93 -1.29 17.60
N THR A 61 11.20 -0.21 17.87
CA THR A 61 9.84 -0.02 17.35
C THR A 61 9.82 -0.10 15.83
N CYS A 62 8.99 -0.98 15.30
CA CYS A 62 8.70 -1.11 13.87
C CYS A 62 7.18 -1.11 13.68
N MET A 63 6.65 -0.12 12.96
CA MET A 63 5.21 0.11 12.80
C MET A 63 4.88 0.53 11.37
N VAL A 64 3.73 0.07 10.88
CA VAL A 64 3.13 0.51 9.62
C VAL A 64 1.67 0.88 9.87
N ARG A 65 1.34 2.17 9.79
CA ARG A 65 0.00 2.68 10.09
C ARG A 65 -0.51 3.64 9.02
N GLN A 66 -1.82 3.80 8.99
CA GLN A 66 -2.47 4.83 8.18
C GLN A 66 -2.50 6.11 9.00
N LEU A 67 -2.30 7.24 8.33
CA LEU A 67 -2.58 8.56 8.89
C LEU A 67 -4.02 8.97 8.56
N ALA A 68 -4.45 10.13 9.05
CA ALA A 68 -5.75 10.68 8.69
C ALA A 68 -5.85 10.86 7.16
N PRO A 69 -6.99 10.52 6.53
CA PRO A 69 -7.21 10.80 5.12
C PRO A 69 -7.08 12.30 4.83
N GLY A 70 -6.47 12.64 3.70
CA GLY A 70 -6.32 14.01 3.21
C GLY A 70 -6.73 14.16 1.75
N ALA A 71 -6.51 15.35 1.19
CA ALA A 71 -6.76 15.63 -0.23
C ALA A 71 -5.92 14.73 -1.16
N ASP A 72 -4.73 14.32 -0.68
CA ASP A 72 -3.76 13.51 -1.42
C ASP A 72 -3.94 12.00 -1.18
N GLY A 73 -5.13 11.59 -0.76
CA GLY A 73 -5.47 10.20 -0.46
C GLY A 73 -5.23 9.81 0.99
N LEU A 74 -4.91 8.53 1.21
CA LEU A 74 -4.73 7.94 2.54
C LEU A 74 -3.23 7.68 2.80
N PRO A 75 -2.54 8.54 3.56
CA PRO A 75 -1.10 8.39 3.76
C PRO A 75 -0.78 7.14 4.58
N LEU A 76 0.31 6.48 4.22
CA LEU A 76 0.87 5.37 4.97
C LEU A 76 2.18 5.79 5.64
N GLU A 77 2.21 5.72 6.97
CA GLU A 77 3.41 5.96 7.75
C GLU A 77 4.15 4.64 7.98
N ILE A 78 5.44 4.64 7.66
CA ILE A 78 6.38 3.56 7.93
C ILE A 78 7.38 4.08 8.95
N TYR A 79 7.38 3.49 10.14
CA TYR A 79 8.27 3.87 11.23
C TYR A 79 9.14 2.68 11.62
N CYS A 80 10.45 2.79 11.44
CA CYS A 80 11.42 1.77 11.81
C CYS A 80 12.80 2.40 12.05
N PHE A 81 13.70 1.65 12.67
CA PHE A 81 15.09 2.07 12.89
C PHE A 81 16.03 1.23 12.03
N THR A 82 17.03 1.85 11.42
CA THR A 82 18.11 1.13 10.74
C THR A 82 19.09 0.57 11.76
N ASN A 83 19.82 -0.48 11.38
CA ASN A 83 20.91 -1.04 12.20
C ASN A 83 22.23 -0.25 12.07
N THR A 84 22.21 0.88 11.37
CA THR A 84 23.37 1.72 11.08
C THR A 84 23.03 3.20 11.19
N THR A 85 24.02 4.01 11.55
CA THR A 85 23.96 5.48 11.56
C THR A 85 24.83 6.09 10.45
N ALA A 86 25.51 5.27 9.64
CA ALA A 86 26.32 5.75 8.52
C ALA A 86 25.40 6.30 7.43
N TRP A 87 25.54 7.59 7.13
CA TRP A 87 24.64 8.34 6.26
C TRP A 87 24.32 7.64 4.93
N VAL A 88 25.35 7.26 4.17
CA VAL A 88 25.16 6.64 2.85
C VAL A 88 24.40 5.30 2.96
N ASN A 89 24.72 4.49 3.96
CA ASN A 89 24.05 3.20 4.15
C ASN A 89 22.60 3.39 4.62
N TYR A 90 22.35 4.39 5.47
CA TYR A 90 21.01 4.77 5.92
C TYR A 90 20.12 5.14 4.72
N GLU A 91 20.60 6.05 3.86
CA GLU A 91 19.88 6.51 2.67
C GLU A 91 19.63 5.37 1.67
N ASN A 92 20.61 4.48 1.47
CA ASN A 92 20.45 3.31 0.61
C ASN A 92 19.37 2.36 1.15
N ILE A 93 19.40 2.04 2.45
CA ILE A 93 18.37 1.18 3.06
C ILE A 93 16.98 1.81 2.88
N GLN A 94 16.85 3.11 3.11
CA GLN A 94 15.58 3.81 2.93
C GLN A 94 15.10 3.74 1.47
N SER A 95 15.98 4.04 0.52
CA SER A 95 15.67 4.03 -0.91
C SER A 95 15.25 2.64 -1.39
N ASP A 96 16.02 1.60 -1.04
CA ASP A 96 15.73 0.20 -1.40
C ASP A 96 14.37 -0.26 -0.88
N ILE A 97 14.03 0.13 0.36
CA ILE A 97 12.71 -0.15 0.95
C ILE A 97 11.62 0.51 0.10
N PHE A 98 11.73 1.81 -0.19
CA PHE A 98 10.68 2.51 -0.94
C PHE A 98 10.57 2.04 -2.39
N ASP A 99 11.69 1.79 -3.08
CA ASP A 99 11.70 1.25 -4.44
C ASP A 99 10.97 -0.10 -4.51
N HIS A 100 11.25 -1.00 -3.57
CA HIS A 100 10.56 -2.28 -3.47
C HIS A 100 9.05 -2.11 -3.21
N LEU A 101 8.68 -1.24 -2.25
CA LEU A 101 7.28 -1.01 -1.92
C LEU A 101 6.50 -0.38 -3.08
N LEU A 102 7.10 0.58 -3.79
CA LEU A 102 6.49 1.22 -4.95
C LEU A 102 6.31 0.23 -6.10
N ALA A 103 7.30 -0.63 -6.35
CA ALA A 103 7.24 -1.65 -7.38
C ALA A 103 6.13 -2.68 -7.14
N ILE A 104 5.87 -3.04 -5.87
CA ILE A 104 4.87 -4.08 -5.54
C ILE A 104 3.45 -3.52 -5.30
N LEU A 105 3.26 -2.21 -5.15
CA LEU A 105 1.93 -1.60 -4.95
C LEU A 105 0.86 -2.08 -5.95
N PRO A 106 1.13 -2.15 -7.28
CA PRO A 106 0.15 -2.60 -8.26
C PRO A 106 -0.35 -4.02 -8.03
N GLU A 107 0.49 -4.89 -7.44
CA GLU A 107 0.09 -6.25 -7.09
C GLU A 107 -1.03 -6.26 -6.06
N PHE A 108 -1.08 -5.27 -5.17
CA PHE A 108 -2.17 -5.14 -4.21
C PHE A 108 -3.40 -4.42 -4.79
N GLY A 109 -3.39 -4.09 -6.09
CA GLY A 109 -4.42 -3.23 -6.69
C GLY A 109 -4.40 -1.81 -6.11
N LEU A 110 -3.24 -1.37 -5.63
CA LEU A 110 -3.02 -0.04 -5.09
C LEU A 110 -2.17 0.78 -6.08
N ARG A 111 -2.29 2.10 -6.00
CA ARG A 111 -1.48 3.03 -6.78
C ARG A 111 -1.04 4.20 -5.92
N VAL A 112 0.12 4.75 -6.25
CA VAL A 112 0.61 5.99 -5.66
C VAL A 112 -0.27 7.14 -6.13
N TYR A 113 -0.67 8.01 -5.21
CA TYR A 113 -1.31 9.26 -5.57
C TYR A 113 -0.28 10.21 -6.18
N GLN A 114 -0.63 10.86 -7.28
CA GLN A 114 0.16 11.91 -7.91
C GLN A 114 -0.75 13.10 -8.18
N HIS A 115 -0.27 14.30 -7.88
CA HIS A 115 -0.98 15.52 -8.24
C HIS A 115 -1.05 15.64 -9.76
N PRO A 116 -2.25 15.88 -10.35
CA PRO A 116 -2.34 16.13 -11.77
C PRO A 116 -1.54 17.39 -12.12
N SER A 117 -0.82 17.32 -13.23
CA SER A 117 0.01 18.39 -13.77
C SER A 117 -0.60 18.97 -15.04
N GLY A 118 -0.03 20.06 -15.55
CA GLY A 118 -0.46 20.64 -16.84
C GLY A 118 -0.32 19.65 -18.02
N MET A 119 0.59 18.67 -17.91
CA MET A 119 0.76 17.63 -18.94
C MET A 119 -0.45 16.69 -18.99
N ASP A 120 -1.07 16.38 -17.86
CA ASP A 120 -2.26 15.53 -17.78
C ASP A 120 -3.46 16.21 -18.45
N VAL A 121 -3.61 17.54 -18.26
CA VAL A 121 -4.64 18.34 -18.92
C VAL A 121 -4.45 18.35 -20.45
N ARG A 122 -3.20 18.50 -20.90
CA ARG A 122 -2.87 18.47 -22.33
C ARG A 122 -3.12 17.10 -22.95
N ALA A 123 -2.83 16.01 -22.24
CA ALA A 123 -3.10 14.65 -22.70
C ALA A 123 -4.61 14.39 -22.90
N LEU A 124 -5.45 14.90 -22.01
CA LEU A 124 -6.91 14.83 -22.15
C LEU A 124 -7.43 15.58 -23.39
N GLN A 125 -6.85 16.75 -23.70
CA GLN A 125 -7.24 17.52 -24.88
C GLN A 125 -6.88 16.81 -26.20
N LEU A 126 -5.75 16.11 -26.23
CA LEU A 126 -5.32 15.32 -27.41
C LEU A 126 -6.11 14.02 -27.57
N ALA A 127 -6.64 13.47 -26.48
CA ALA A 127 -7.49 12.28 -26.48
C ALA A 127 -8.96 12.58 -26.83
N ALA A 128 -9.37 13.84 -26.90
CA ALA A 128 -10.71 14.21 -27.30
C ALA A 128 -10.95 13.83 -28.78
N PRO A 129 -12.05 13.14 -29.11
CA PRO A 129 -12.36 12.77 -30.49
C PRO A 129 -12.47 14.05 -31.33
N GLN A 130 -11.71 14.11 -32.42
CA GLN A 130 -11.81 15.20 -33.38
C GLN A 130 -13.23 15.23 -33.95
N PRO A 131 -13.88 16.40 -34.06
CA PRO A 131 -15.16 16.49 -34.73
C PRO A 131 -14.98 15.96 -36.15
N MET A 132 -15.77 14.95 -36.54
CA MET A 132 -15.73 14.40 -37.89
C MET A 132 -15.92 15.53 -38.88
N ALA A 133 -14.89 15.81 -39.68
CA ALA A 133 -14.97 16.78 -40.75
C ALA A 133 -16.10 16.35 -41.68
N ASN A 134 -17.17 17.14 -41.72
CA ASN A 134 -18.26 16.94 -42.66
C ASN A 134 -17.70 17.16 -44.06
N SER A 135 -17.38 16.09 -44.78
CA SER A 135 -17.01 16.14 -46.20
C SER A 135 -18.27 16.46 -47.02
N GLY A 136 -18.67 17.73 -46.97
CA GLY A 136 -19.67 18.30 -47.84
C GLY A 136 -19.01 18.99 -49.03
N ASN A 137 -19.37 18.48 -50.21
CA ASN A 137 -19.11 18.95 -51.58
C ASN A 137 -17.81 18.55 -52.26
#